data_AF-A0A9D6L490-F1
#
_entry.id   AF-A0A9D6L490-F1
#
_cell.length_a   1.000
_cell.length_b   1.000
_cell.length_c   1.000
_cell.angle_alpha   90.00
_cell.angle_beta   90.00
_cell.angle_gamma   90.00
#
_symmetry.space_group_name_H-M   'P 1'
#
loop_
_entity.id
_entity.type
_entity.pdbx_description
1 polymer ?
#
loop_
_entity_poly.entity_id
_entity_poly.type
_entity_poly.pdbx_seq_one_letter_code
_entity_poly.pdbx_strand_id
1 'polypeptide(L)'
;MVASSVPTTTETARTPAAENHLDSIDPASGEVIARFEVTPPGEVTGVLKRARQAQEEWARRPLRERCALLRRLRDVLFARRQEIAEVITREAGKPRVESLLS
;
A
#
# COMPACT_ATOMS: atom_id res chain seq x y z
N MET A 1 -12.98 -34.71 29.55
CA MET A 1 -12.91 -33.45 30.32
C MET A 1 -12.37 -32.39 29.36
N VAL A 2 -13.32 -31.65 28.78
CA VAL A 2 -13.25 -30.42 27.96
C VAL A 2 -12.13 -30.28 26.91
N ALA A 3 -12.44 -30.68 25.67
CA ALA A 3 -11.84 -30.11 24.48
C ALA A 3 -12.45 -28.71 24.27
N SER A 4 -11.64 -27.65 24.42
CA SER A 4 -12.07 -26.28 24.15
C SER A 4 -11.83 -25.98 22.68
N SER A 5 -12.91 -26.06 21.89
CA SER A 5 -12.94 -25.64 20.50
C SER A 5 -13.09 -24.12 20.46
N VAL A 6 -12.10 -23.41 19.91
CA VAL A 6 -12.23 -21.99 19.59
C VAL A 6 -13.14 -21.86 18.36
N PRO A 7 -14.28 -21.17 18.43
CA PRO A 7 -15.12 -20.97 17.25
C PRO A 7 -14.49 -19.90 16.35
N THR A 8 -13.99 -20.31 15.18
CA THR A 8 -13.70 -19.42 14.05
C THR A 8 -15.04 -18.91 13.51
N THR A 9 -15.55 -17.82 14.07
CA THR A 9 -16.63 -17.05 13.45
C THR A 9 -16.00 -15.80 12.85
N THR A 10 -15.44 -15.93 11.65
CA THR A 10 -15.23 -14.80 10.75
C THR A 10 -16.54 -14.58 10.01
N GLU A 11 -17.52 -14.00 10.70
CA GLU A 11 -18.68 -13.40 10.07
C GLU A 11 -18.33 -11.95 9.74
N THR A 12 -17.56 -11.76 8.67
CA THR A 12 -17.44 -10.44 8.06
C THR A 12 -18.68 -10.22 7.22
N ALA A 13 -19.62 -9.47 7.81
CA ALA A 13 -20.80 -8.95 7.17
C ALA A 13 -20.47 -8.33 5.80
N ARG A 14 -21.20 -8.76 4.78
CA ARG A 14 -21.06 -8.27 3.40
C ARG A 14 -21.98 -7.07 3.18
N THR A 15 -21.39 -5.88 3.16
CA THR A 15 -21.64 -4.73 2.26
C THR A 15 -23.09 -4.25 2.03
N PRO A 16 -23.40 -2.95 2.29
CA PRO A 16 -24.22 -2.17 1.37
C PRO A 16 -23.32 -1.60 0.26
N ALA A 17 -23.67 -1.85 -0.99
CA ALA A 17 -22.96 -1.29 -2.14
C ALA A 17 -23.27 0.21 -2.24
N ALA A 18 -22.25 1.05 -2.04
CA ALA A 18 -22.14 2.38 -2.62
C ALA A 18 -20.70 2.86 -2.41
N GLU A 19 -20.12 3.41 -3.48
CA GLU A 19 -18.79 4.02 -3.56
C GLU A 19 -17.62 3.03 -3.86
N ASN A 20 -17.17 3.02 -5.13
CA ASN A 20 -16.04 2.21 -5.63
C ASN A 20 -14.69 2.78 -5.17
N HIS A 21 -14.57 3.20 -3.91
CA HIS A 21 -13.32 3.72 -3.39
C HIS A 21 -12.98 3.14 -2.01
N LEU A 22 -11.69 3.20 -1.69
CA LEU A 22 -11.11 2.82 -0.41
C LEU A 22 -10.70 4.12 0.31
N ASP A 23 -11.23 4.31 1.50
CA ASP A 23 -10.82 5.41 2.36
C ASP A 23 -9.63 4.99 3.22
N SER A 24 -8.55 5.77 3.14
CA SER A 24 -7.47 5.74 4.12
C SER A 24 -7.84 6.65 5.28
N ILE A 25 -7.85 6.09 6.48
CA ILE A 25 -8.41 6.72 7.68
C ILE A 25 -7.31 6.87 8.71
N ASP A 26 -7.25 8.03 9.35
CA ASP A 26 -6.40 8.27 10.50
C ASP A 26 -6.97 7.55 11.73
N PRO A 27 -6.30 6.53 12.29
CA PRO A 27 -6.85 5.75 13.38
C PRO A 27 -6.90 6.54 14.70
N ALA A 28 -6.18 7.67 14.82
CA ALA A 28 -6.18 8.48 16.03
C ALA A 28 -7.36 9.48 16.06
N SER A 29 -7.73 10.05 14.91
CA SER A 29 -8.81 11.05 14.80
C SER A 29 -10.10 10.51 14.17
N GLY A 30 -10.03 9.44 13.40
CA GLY A 30 -11.11 8.93 12.56
C GLY A 30 -11.32 9.72 11.27
N GLU A 31 -10.45 10.68 10.95
CA GLU A 31 -10.54 11.48 9.73
C GLU A 31 -10.09 10.70 8.48
N VAL A 32 -10.73 10.96 7.34
CA VAL A 32 -10.31 10.41 6.05
C VAL A 32 -9.11 11.20 5.52
N ILE A 33 -7.96 10.54 5.40
CA ILE A 33 -6.70 11.09 4.88
C ILE A 33 -6.73 11.18 3.35
N ALA A 34 -7.22 10.12 2.69
CA ALA A 34 -7.29 10.02 1.24
C ALA A 34 -8.36 9.01 0.80
N ARG A 35 -8.86 9.16 -0.43
CA ARG A 35 -9.77 8.21 -1.08
C ARG A 35 -9.14 7.65 -2.34
N PHE A 36 -9.22 6.34 -2.54
CA PHE A 36 -8.61 5.63 -3.66
C PHE A 36 -9.63 4.84 -4.44
N GLU A 37 -9.77 5.09 -5.74
CA GLU A 37 -10.67 4.30 -6.59
C GLU A 37 -10.25 2.81 -6.64
N VAL A 38 -11.21 1.92 -6.43
CA VAL A 38 -11.03 0.48 -6.53
C VAL A 38 -10.90 0.11 -8.01
N THR A 39 -9.79 -0.54 -8.36
CA THR A 39 -9.64 -1.09 -9.71
C THR A 39 -10.69 -2.18 -9.95
N PRO A 40 -11.56 -2.05 -10.98
CA PRO A 40 -12.57 -3.06 -11.27
C PRO A 40 -11.95 -4.40 -11.64
N PRO A 41 -12.56 -5.54 -11.28
CA PRO A 41 -12.03 -6.86 -11.61
C PRO A 41 -11.73 -7.05 -13.11
N GLY A 42 -12.55 -6.47 -13.99
CA GLY A 42 -12.35 -6.53 -15.45
C GLY A 42 -11.10 -5.80 -15.95
N GLU A 43 -10.58 -4.82 -15.22
CA GLU A 43 -9.41 -4.04 -15.62
C GLU A 43 -8.08 -4.66 -15.15
N VAL A 44 -8.13 -5.53 -14.14
CA VAL A 44 -6.94 -6.16 -13.54
C VAL A 44 -6.09 -6.86 -14.59
N THR A 45 -6.71 -7.60 -15.52
CA THR A 45 -6.00 -8.27 -16.62
C THR A 45 -5.20 -7.29 -17.48
N GLY A 46 -5.76 -6.11 -17.76
CA GLY A 46 -5.07 -5.05 -18.51
C GLY A 46 -3.89 -4.47 -17.74
N VAL A 47 -4.04 -4.23 -16.43
CA VAL A 47 -2.97 -3.78 -15.54
C VAL A 47 -1.81 -4.79 -15.53
N LEU A 48 -2.12 -6.08 -15.38
CA LEU A 48 -1.13 -7.15 -15.35
C LEU A 48 -0.39 -7.29 -16.69
N LYS A 49 -1.09 -7.13 -17.82
CA LYS A 49 -0.45 -7.15 -19.15
C LYS A 49 0.59 -6.04 -19.29
N ARG A 50 0.27 -4.82 -18.84
CA ARG A 50 1.22 -3.69 -18.86
C ARG A 50 2.40 -3.95 -17.93
N ALA A 51 2.15 -4.47 -16.72
CA ALA A 51 3.21 -4.83 -15.78
C ALA A 51 4.16 -5.88 -16.38
N ARG A 52 3.63 -6.86 -17.13
CA ARG A 52 4.44 -7.90 -17.78
C ARG A 52 5.34 -7.32 -18.87
N GLN A 53 4.82 -6.43 -19.71
CA GLN A 53 5.62 -5.73 -20.73
C GLN A 53 6.75 -4.91 -20.11
N ALA A 54 6.44 -4.12 -19.08
CA ALA A 54 7.44 -3.34 -18.36
C ALA A 54 8.49 -4.22 -17.67
N GLN A 55 8.10 -5.39 -17.17
CA GLN A 55 9.02 -6.36 -16.56
C GLN A 55 10.04 -6.90 -17.57
N GLU A 56 9.63 -7.21 -18.80
CA GLU A 56 10.53 -7.68 -19.87
C GLU A 56 11.54 -6.61 -20.28
N GLU A 57 11.12 -5.35 -20.32
CA GLU A 57 12.02 -4.22 -20.55
C GLU A 57 12.99 -4.04 -19.38
N TRP A 58 12.49 -4.10 -18.14
CA TRP A 58 13.30 -4.00 -16.93
C TRP A 58 14.36 -5.10 -16.84
N ALA A 59 14.01 -6.34 -17.20
CA ALA A 59 14.92 -7.48 -17.16
C ALA A 59 16.07 -7.35 -18.17
N ARG A 60 15.83 -6.69 -19.31
CA ARG A 60 16.85 -6.42 -20.32
C ARG A 60 17.82 -5.30 -19.93
N ARG A 61 17.49 -4.47 -18.94
CA ARG A 61 18.37 -3.36 -18.51
C ARG A 61 19.63 -3.89 -17.80
N PRO A 62 20.81 -3.37 -18.15
CA PRO A 62 22.05 -3.67 -17.43
C PRO A 62 21.92 -3.41 -15.92
N LEU A 63 22.59 -4.23 -15.11
CA LEU A 63 22.59 -4.08 -13.65
C LEU A 63 22.98 -2.67 -13.21
N ARG A 64 23.98 -2.07 -13.86
CA ARG A 64 24.47 -0.72 -13.55
C ARG A 64 23.36 0.34 -13.66
N GLU A 65 22.53 0.24 -14.68
CA GLU A 65 21.41 1.18 -14.90
C GLU A 65 20.31 0.99 -13.85
N ARG A 66 19.98 -0.28 -13.52
CA ARG A 66 19.02 -0.57 -12.44
C ARG A 66 19.50 -0.02 -11.10
N CYS A 67 20.79 -0.18 -10.78
CA CYS A 67 21.39 0.42 -9.58
C CYS A 67 21.33 1.95 -9.62
N ALA A 68 21.57 2.59 -10.76
CA ALA A 68 21.46 4.05 -10.88
C ALA A 68 20.03 4.55 -10.61
N LEU A 69 19.02 3.84 -11.13
CA LEU A 69 17.61 4.16 -10.88
C LEU A 69 17.23 3.99 -9.40
N LEU A 70 17.70 2.92 -8.75
CA LEU A 70 17.48 2.71 -7.31
C LEU A 70 18.16 3.79 -6.44
N ARG A 71 19.36 4.26 -6.83
CA ARG A 71 20.01 5.39 -6.13
C ARG A 71 19.20 6.68 -6.28
N ARG A 72 18.68 6.96 -7.47
CA ARG A 72 17.80 8.11 -7.69
C ARG A 72 16.52 8.01 -6.86
N LEU A 73 15.91 6.82 -6.80
CA LEU A 73 14.74 6.57 -5.95
C LEU A 73 15.07 6.87 -4.48
N ARG A 74 16.19 6.34 -3.97
CA ARG A 74 16.69 6.66 -2.63
C ARG A 74 16.78 8.17 -2.42
N ASP A 75 17.41 8.91 -3.32
CA ASP A 75 17.60 10.35 -3.16
C ASP A 75 16.27 11.10 -3.06
N VAL A 76 15.27 10.72 -3.86
CA VAL A 76 13.90 11.27 -3.78
C VAL A 76 13.23 10.92 -2.45
N LEU A 77 13.32 9.66 -2.01
CA LEU A 77 12.75 9.23 -0.74
C LEU A 77 13.38 9.97 0.45
N PHE A 78 14.70 10.13 0.47
CA PHE A 78 15.40 10.85 1.53
C PHE A 78 15.08 12.35 1.55
N ALA A 79 14.93 12.96 0.38
CA ALA A 79 14.52 14.36 0.25
C ALA A 79 13.10 14.58 0.81
N ARG A 80 12.20 13.60 0.66
CA ARG A 80 10.80 13.66 1.10
C ARG A 80 10.50 12.89 2.39
N ARG A 81 11.52 12.39 3.10
CA ARG A 81 11.35 11.47 4.24
C ARG A 81 10.44 12.00 5.35
N GLN A 82 10.41 13.32 5.57
CA GLN A 82 9.57 13.94 6.60
C GLN A 82 8.09 13.85 6.24
N GLU A 83 7.76 14.15 4.98
CA GLU A 83 6.40 14.05 4.43
C GLU A 83 5.95 12.59 4.42
N ILE A 84 6.82 11.67 3.97
CA ILE A 84 6.53 10.24 3.94
C ILE A 84 6.26 9.70 5.36
N ALA A 85 7.08 10.08 6.34
CA ALA A 85 6.91 9.64 7.72
C ALA A 85 5.61 10.17 8.33
N GLU A 86 5.21 11.40 8.00
CA GLU A 86 3.93 11.97 8.44
C GLU A 86 2.74 11.19 7.89
N VAL A 87 2.76 10.86 6.58
CA VAL A 87 1.73 10.00 5.98
C VAL A 87 1.68 8.64 6.66
N ILE A 88 2.82 7.97 6.85
CA ILE A 88 2.87 6.66 7.53
C ILE A 88 2.32 6.75 8.96
N THR A 89 2.69 7.79 9.71
CA THR A 89 2.17 8.01 11.06
C THR A 89 0.65 8.15 11.06
N ARG A 90 0.11 8.94 10.13
CA ARG A 90 -1.34 9.17 10.03
C ARG A 90 -2.09 7.92 9.57
N GLU A 91 -1.58 7.16 8.60
CA GLU A 91 -2.29 5.96 8.12
C GLU A 91 -2.17 4.76 9.07
N ALA A 92 -0.98 4.54 9.65
CA ALA A 92 -0.70 3.35 10.45
C ALA A 92 -0.81 3.56 11.97
N GLY A 93 -0.96 4.81 12.43
CA GLY A 93 -1.03 5.18 13.85
C GLY A 93 0.27 5.00 14.64
N LYS A 94 1.39 4.76 13.95
CA LYS A 94 2.70 4.53 14.60
C LYS A 94 3.36 5.85 15.02
N PRO A 95 4.18 5.88 16.08
CA PRO A 95 4.90 7.08 16.46
C PRO A 95 5.80 7.59 15.33
N ARG A 96 5.81 8.91 15.13
CA ARG A 96 6.58 9.58 14.06
C ARG A 96 8.06 9.21 14.03
N VAL A 97 8.67 9.02 15.21
CA VAL A 97 10.08 8.60 15.30
C VAL A 97 10.30 7.21 14.68
N GLU A 98 9.36 6.28 14.85
CA GLU A 98 9.40 4.96 14.21
C GLU A 98 9.23 5.09 12.69
N SER A 99 8.29 5.93 12.23
CA SER A 99 8.05 6.20 10.79
C SER A 99 9.24 6.86 10.08
N LEU A 100 10.15 7.51 10.81
CA LEU A 100 11.35 8.16 10.27
C LEU A 100 12.59 7.25 10.25
N LEU A 101 12.63 6.25 11.14
CA LEU A 101 13.78 5.37 11.35
C LEU A 101 13.65 4.02 10.64
N SER A 102 12.41 3.57 10.37
CA SER A 102 12.12 2.36 9.59
C SER A 102 12.25 2.58 8.08
#